data_AF-A0A4Y7JRN8-F1
#
_entry.id   AF-A0A4Y7JRN8-F1
#
_cell.length_a   1.000
_cell.length_b   1.000
_cell.length_c   1.000
_cell.angle_alpha   90.00
_cell.angle_beta   90.00
_cell.angle_gamma   90.00
#
_symmetry.space_group_name_H-M   'P 1'
#
loop_
_entity.id
_entity.type
_entity.pdbx_description
1 polymer ?
#
loop_
_entity_poly.entity_id
_entity_poly.type
_entity_poly.pdbx_seq_one_letter_code
_entity_poly.pdbx_strand_id
1 'polypeptide(L)'
;MTATRVIKKILSCGLKNSSSKSANQLPQGHVRVYVGKEEFPCKFEVEANYLNHPLFENLLQLSVEEFGYSYNGALRIACEIDLFKYLLDLLKSRNPVAHYMELQDLISKFYSIRKKGSQ
;
A
#
# COMPACT_ATOMS: atom_id res chain seq x y z
N MET A 1 55.33 18.37 27.37
CA MET A 1 54.68 19.68 27.14
C MET A 1 53.24 19.43 26.79
N THR A 2 52.39 19.80 27.73
CA THR A 2 50.94 19.66 27.80
C THR A 2 50.24 20.43 26.69
N ALA A 3 49.16 19.88 26.14
CA ALA A 3 48.14 20.66 25.44
C ALA A 3 46.75 20.21 25.91
N THR A 4 45.93 21.22 26.15
CA THR A 4 44.94 21.26 27.23
C THR A 4 43.53 21.05 26.68
N ARG A 5 42.66 20.52 27.55
CA ARG A 5 41.21 20.40 27.40
C ARG A 5 40.58 21.70 26.87
N VAL A 6 39.76 21.64 25.81
CA VAL A 6 38.51 22.42 25.72
C VAL A 6 37.44 21.60 24.99
N ILE A 7 36.73 20.76 25.72
CA ILE A 7 35.36 20.38 25.34
C ILE A 7 34.49 21.62 25.60
N LYS A 8 34.08 22.36 24.57
CA LYS A 8 32.89 23.22 24.63
C LYS A 8 32.49 23.80 23.26
N LYS A 9 31.39 23.28 22.70
CA LYS A 9 30.24 24.03 22.13
C LYS A 9 29.18 23.01 21.67
N ILE A 10 28.34 22.49 22.56
CA ILE A 10 27.01 23.02 22.92
C ILE A 10 26.30 23.73 21.75
N LEU A 11 25.29 23.03 21.22
CA LEU A 11 24.05 23.50 20.59
C LEU A 11 24.17 24.60 19.53
N SER A 12 24.08 24.22 18.26
CA SER A 12 23.40 25.05 17.25
C SER A 12 23.03 24.22 16.02
N CYS A 13 21.73 24.21 15.71
CA CYS A 13 21.14 23.89 14.40
C CYS A 13 20.96 22.41 14.00
N GLY A 14 19.85 21.83 14.48
CA GLY A 14 18.86 21.18 13.60
C GLY A 14 19.11 19.73 13.21
N LEU A 15 18.22 18.85 13.68
CA LEU A 15 18.05 17.48 13.21
C LEU A 15 17.82 17.46 11.68
N LYS A 16 18.89 17.32 10.91
CA LYS A 16 18.84 16.86 9.51
C LYS A 16 19.42 15.45 9.50
N ASN A 17 18.63 14.50 9.98
CA ASN A 17 18.90 13.10 9.71
C ASN A 17 18.54 12.82 8.25
N SER A 18 19.39 13.29 7.33
CA SER A 18 19.37 12.89 5.93
C SER A 18 19.91 11.46 5.84
N SER A 19 19.14 10.49 6.33
CA SER A 19 19.29 9.12 5.88
C SER A 19 19.05 9.17 4.38
N SER A 20 20.09 8.90 3.60
CA SER A 20 20.01 8.57 2.20
C SER A 20 19.07 7.38 2.04
N LYS A 21 17.76 7.64 1.96
CA LYS A 21 16.80 6.63 1.48
C LYS A 21 17.23 6.36 0.05
N SER A 22 17.78 5.18 -0.21
CA SER A 22 17.80 4.68 -1.57
C SER A 22 16.37 4.80 -2.10
N ALA A 23 16.17 5.30 -3.31
CA ALA A 23 14.83 5.55 -3.89
C ALA A 23 13.95 4.28 -3.93
N ASN A 24 14.51 3.12 -3.60
CA ASN A 24 13.85 1.85 -3.51
C ASN A 24 13.34 1.45 -2.12
N GLN A 25 13.63 2.19 -1.05
CA GLN A 25 13.18 1.83 0.30
C GLN A 25 11.80 2.40 0.63
N LEU A 26 10.85 1.50 0.84
CA LEU A 26 9.51 1.81 1.34
C LEU A 26 9.57 2.39 2.76
N PRO A 27 8.62 3.26 3.14
CA PRO A 27 8.42 3.60 4.54
C PRO A 27 8.14 2.32 5.37
N GLN A 28 8.51 2.34 6.64
CA GLN A 28 8.19 1.24 7.55
C GLN A 28 6.68 1.00 7.56
N GLY A 29 6.27 -0.28 7.59
CA GLY A 29 4.85 -0.66 7.57
C GLY A 29 4.17 -0.55 6.20
N HIS A 30 4.92 -0.40 5.11
CA HIS A 30 4.38 -0.40 3.75
C HIS A 30 4.94 -1.58 2.94
N VAL A 31 4.13 -2.07 2.00
CA VAL A 31 4.47 -3.15 1.07
C VAL A 31 4.28 -2.70 -0.38
N ARG A 32 5.02 -3.33 -1.30
CA ARG A 32 4.82 -3.16 -2.74
C ARG A 32 3.91 -4.27 -3.25
N VAL A 33 2.87 -3.84 -3.97
CA VAL A 33 1.92 -4.76 -4.61
C VAL A 33 1.81 -4.42 -6.11
N TYR A 34 1.74 -5.45 -6.94
CA TYR A 34 1.51 -5.35 -8.37
C TYR A 34 0.07 -5.72 -8.66
N VAL A 35 -0.71 -4.81 -9.22
CA VAL A 35 -2.14 -4.96 -9.43
C VAL A 35 -2.45 -4.96 -10.91
N GLY A 36 -3.21 -5.95 -11.35
CA GLY A 36 -3.64 -6.08 -12.73
C GLY A 36 -3.57 -7.54 -13.18
N LYS A 37 -4.56 -7.94 -13.98
CA LYS A 37 -4.59 -9.26 -14.63
C LYS A 37 -3.74 -9.30 -15.90
N GLU A 38 -3.40 -8.13 -16.45
CA GLU A 38 -2.65 -7.99 -17.70
C GLU A 38 -1.13 -8.16 -17.51
N GLU A 39 -0.43 -8.24 -18.64
CA GLU A 39 1.03 -8.30 -18.74
C GLU A 39 1.74 -7.07 -18.16
N PHE A 40 1.06 -5.90 -18.12
CA PHE A 40 1.56 -4.64 -17.54
C PHE A 40 0.87 -4.29 -16.21
N PRO A 41 1.23 -4.93 -15.09
CA PRO A 41 0.63 -4.61 -13.80
C PRO A 41 1.08 -3.24 -13.27
N CYS A 42 0.18 -2.54 -12.61
CA CYS A 42 0.49 -1.27 -11.97
C CYS A 42 1.04 -1.50 -10.55
N LYS A 43 2.09 -0.76 -10.20
CA LYS A 43 2.76 -0.87 -8.89
C LYS A 43 2.14 0.10 -7.89
N PHE A 44 1.75 -0.42 -6.73
CA PHE A 44 1.23 0.37 -5.61
C PHE A 44 2.08 0.19 -4.36
N GLU A 45 2.16 1.24 -3.56
CA GLU A 45 2.67 1.21 -2.19
C GLU A 45 1.49 1.26 -1.23
N VAL A 46 1.35 0.24 -0.40
CA VAL A 46 0.16 0.00 0.42
C VAL A 46 0.58 -0.22 1.86
N GLU A 47 -0.16 0.32 2.82
CA GLU A 47 0.08 0.04 4.23
C GLU A 47 -0.16 -1.46 4.50
N ALA A 48 0.79 -2.10 5.18
CA ALA A 48 0.73 -3.52 5.50
C ALA A 48 -0.51 -3.88 6.34
N ASN A 49 -1.03 -2.92 7.12
CA ASN A 49 -2.24 -3.10 7.91
C ASN A 49 -3.49 -3.41 7.06
N TYR A 50 -3.54 -2.95 5.80
CA TYR A 50 -4.66 -3.24 4.91
C TYR A 50 -4.67 -4.69 4.43
N LEU A 51 -3.54 -5.41 4.47
CA LEU A 51 -3.46 -6.80 4.04
C LEU A 51 -4.27 -7.76 4.93
N ASN A 52 -4.48 -7.40 6.19
CA ASN A 52 -5.28 -8.17 7.14
C ASN A 52 -6.79 -7.87 7.06
N HIS A 53 -7.21 -7.02 6.12
CA HIS A 53 -8.61 -6.69 5.94
C HIS A 53 -9.31 -7.79 5.12
N PRO A 54 -10.53 -8.23 5.48
CA PRO A 54 -11.22 -9.32 4.77
C PRO A 54 -11.35 -9.11 3.26
N LEU A 55 -11.63 -7.88 2.83
CA LEU A 55 -11.65 -7.51 1.40
C LEU A 55 -10.30 -7.77 0.70
N PHE A 56 -9.20 -7.50 1.39
CA PHE A 56 -7.86 -7.72 0.86
C PHE A 56 -7.53 -9.21 0.86
N GLU A 57 -7.87 -9.95 1.91
CA GLU A 57 -7.70 -11.41 1.97
C GLU A 57 -8.42 -12.12 0.82
N ASN A 58 -9.67 -11.75 0.54
CA ASN A 58 -10.42 -12.28 -0.61
C ASN A 58 -9.72 -11.99 -1.94
N LEU A 59 -9.20 -10.76 -2.13
CA LEU A 59 -8.43 -10.43 -3.33
C LEU A 59 -7.13 -11.25 -3.43
N LEU A 60 -6.46 -11.50 -2.31
CA LEU A 60 -5.26 -12.33 -2.28
C LEU A 60 -5.57 -13.78 -2.61
N GLN A 61 -6.68 -14.33 -2.11
CA GLN A 61 -7.11 -15.68 -2.46
C GLN A 61 -7.37 -15.81 -3.96
N LEU A 62 -8.12 -14.87 -4.56
CA LEU A 62 -8.32 -14.83 -6.02
C LEU A 62 -6.98 -14.74 -6.77
N SER A 63 -6.01 -14.04 -6.22
CA SER A 63 -4.69 -13.88 -6.84
C SER A 63 -3.85 -15.15 -6.76
N VAL A 64 -3.98 -15.91 -5.68
CA VAL A 64 -3.36 -17.23 -5.53
C VAL A 64 -3.98 -18.23 -6.51
N GLU A 65 -5.29 -18.17 -6.74
CA GLU A 65 -5.95 -19.01 -7.75
C GLU A 65 -5.47 -18.70 -9.17
N GLU A 66 -5.28 -17.41 -9.50
CA GLU A 66 -4.89 -16.97 -10.85
C GLU A 66 -3.38 -17.11 -11.11
N PHE A 67 -2.52 -16.78 -10.14
CA PHE A 67 -1.05 -16.73 -10.32
C PHE A 67 -0.29 -17.83 -9.57
N GLY A 68 -0.98 -18.61 -8.72
CA GLY A 68 -0.35 -19.54 -7.79
C GLY A 68 0.34 -18.83 -6.62
N TYR A 69 1.03 -19.61 -5.79
CA TYR A 69 1.82 -19.11 -4.66
C TYR A 69 3.20 -18.56 -5.04
N SER A 70 3.50 -18.39 -6.34
CA SER A 70 4.82 -17.93 -6.79
C SER A 70 4.92 -16.41 -6.67
N TYR A 71 5.50 -15.94 -5.57
CA TYR A 71 5.82 -14.52 -5.35
C TYR A 71 7.30 -14.27 -5.64
N ASN A 72 7.62 -13.62 -6.77
CA ASN A 72 8.98 -13.14 -7.09
C ASN A 72 9.36 -11.91 -6.24
N GLY A 73 9.28 -12.05 -4.91
CA GLY A 73 9.61 -11.00 -3.95
C GLY A 73 8.59 -9.85 -3.86
N ALA A 74 7.46 -9.94 -4.57
CA ALA A 74 6.38 -8.95 -4.50
C ALA A 74 5.01 -9.61 -4.65
N LEU A 75 4.02 -9.02 -3.96
CA LEU A 75 2.65 -9.49 -3.96
C LEU A 75 1.98 -9.11 -5.29
N ARG A 76 1.35 -10.07 -5.96
CA ARG A 76 0.57 -9.83 -7.18
C ARG A 76 -0.91 -9.97 -6.87
N ILE A 77 -1.71 -9.00 -7.31
CA ILE A 77 -3.14 -8.91 -7.03
C ILE A 77 -3.91 -8.96 -8.36
N ALA A 78 -4.68 -10.03 -8.55
CA ALA A 78 -5.52 -10.31 -9.72
C ALA A 78 -6.82 -9.49 -9.70
N CYS A 79 -6.69 -8.18 -9.74
CA CYS A 79 -7.82 -7.25 -9.66
C CYS A 79 -7.71 -6.16 -10.74
N GLU A 80 -8.85 -5.60 -11.16
CA GLU A 80 -8.86 -4.38 -11.96
C GLU A 80 -8.19 -3.24 -11.18
N ILE A 81 -7.34 -2.47 -11.86
CA ILE A 81 -6.55 -1.41 -11.24
C ILE A 81 -7.46 -0.36 -10.57
N ASP A 82 -8.57 -0.01 -11.23
CA ASP A 82 -9.49 1.01 -10.71
C ASP A 82 -10.33 0.50 -9.54
N LEU A 83 -10.73 -0.78 -9.55
CA LEU A 83 -11.37 -1.43 -8.40
C LEU A 83 -10.43 -1.43 -7.18
N PHE A 84 -9.14 -1.71 -7.40
CA PHE A 84 -8.15 -1.70 -6.33
C PHE A 84 -7.93 -0.29 -5.75
N LYS A 85 -7.84 0.74 -6.60
CA LYS A 85 -7.78 2.15 -6.15
C LYS A 85 -9.02 2.51 -5.31
N TYR A 86 -10.20 2.09 -5.75
CA TYR A 86 -11.45 2.32 -5.02
C TYR A 86 -11.43 1.65 -3.63
N LEU A 87 -10.93 0.42 -3.55
CA LEU A 87 -10.72 -0.26 -2.27
C LEU A 87 -9.76 0.51 -1.35
N LEU A 88 -8.61 0.94 -1.87
CA LEU A 88 -7.64 1.71 -1.08
C LEU A 88 -8.25 3.01 -0.54
N ASP A 89 -9.03 3.71 -1.36
CA ASP A 89 -9.71 4.94 -0.95
C ASP A 89 -10.73 4.68 0.17
N LEU A 90 -11.53 3.61 0.05
CA LEU A 90 -12.46 3.18 1.08
C LEU A 90 -11.76 2.87 2.41
N LEU A 91 -10.67 2.10 2.38
CA LEU A 91 -9.91 1.76 3.59
C LEU A 91 -9.27 3.00 4.24
N LYS A 92 -8.78 3.95 3.43
CA LYS A 92 -8.21 5.22 3.91
C LYS A 92 -9.26 6.13 4.54
N SER A 93 -10.49 6.11 4.04
CA SER A 93 -11.57 6.99 4.51
C SER A 93 -12.04 6.71 5.95
N ARG A 94 -11.48 5.69 6.64
CA ARG A 94 -11.89 5.23 7.99
C ARG A 94 -13.40 5.00 8.10
N ASN A 95 -14.03 4.62 6.99
CA ASN A 95 -15.46 4.36 6.96
C ASN A 95 -15.74 3.01 7.63
N PRO A 96 -16.54 2.96 8.73
CA PRO A 96 -16.81 1.73 9.45
C PRO A 96 -17.55 0.68 8.60
N VAL A 97 -18.22 1.11 7.52
CA VAL A 97 -18.89 0.20 6.58
C VAL A 97 -17.88 -0.66 5.82
N ALA A 98 -16.64 -0.19 5.64
CA ALA A 98 -15.60 -0.99 4.99
C ALA A 98 -15.29 -2.28 5.78
N HIS A 99 -15.41 -2.26 7.11
CA HIS A 99 -15.13 -3.42 7.98
C HIS A 99 -16.16 -4.55 7.88
N TYR A 100 -17.35 -4.29 7.33
CA TYR A 100 -18.43 -5.29 7.19
C TYR A 100 -18.82 -5.52 5.72
N MET A 101 -18.08 -4.92 4.78
CA MET A 101 -18.37 -5.05 3.36
C MET A 101 -17.74 -6.33 2.83
N GLU A 102 -18.54 -7.14 2.13
CA GLU A 102 -18.06 -8.31 1.41
C GLU A 102 -17.49 -7.91 0.04
N LEU A 103 -16.66 -8.78 -0.54
CA LEU A 103 -16.03 -8.50 -1.83
C LEU A 103 -17.08 -8.29 -2.94
N GLN A 104 -18.20 -9.02 -2.91
CA GLN A 104 -19.28 -8.85 -3.88
C GLN A 104 -19.96 -7.48 -3.79
N ASP A 105 -20.17 -6.97 -2.56
CA ASP A 105 -20.76 -5.64 -2.36
C ASP A 105 -19.82 -4.54 -2.83
N LEU A 106 -18.51 -4.69 -2.58
CA LEU A 106 -17.49 -3.78 -3.09
C LEU A 106 -17.54 -3.70 -4.62
N ILE A 107 -17.52 -4.86 -5.28
CA ILE A 107 -17.55 -4.97 -6.75
C ILE A 107 -18.85 -4.36 -7.30
N SER A 108 -20.00 -4.72 -6.72
CA SER A 108 -21.31 -4.22 -7.13
C SER A 108 -21.40 -2.69 -6.98
N LYS A 109 -20.93 -2.17 -5.84
CA LYS A 109 -20.90 -0.72 -5.56
C LYS A 109 -20.00 0.02 -6.53
N PHE A 110 -18.81 -0.52 -6.82
CA PHE A 110 -17.86 0.06 -7.78
C PHE A 110 -18.49 0.17 -9.18
N TYR A 111 -19.07 -0.90 -9.71
CA TYR A 111 -19.68 -0.88 -11.05
C TYR A 111 -20.96 -0.02 -11.11
N SER A 112 -21.71 0.07 -10.01
CA SER A 112 -22.85 0.97 -9.90
C SER A 112 -22.45 2.45 -9.93
N ILE A 113 -21.35 2.82 -9.27
CA ILE A 113 -20.81 4.19 -9.30
C ILE A 113 -20.34 4.54 -10.72
N ARG A 114 -19.60 3.64 -11.36
CA ARG A 114 -19.11 3.85 -12.73
C ARG A 114 -20.26 4.05 -13.72
N LYS A 115 -21.35 3.31 -13.57
CA LYS A 115 -22.56 3.46 -14.40
C LYS A 115 -23.27 4.81 -14.20
N LYS A 116 -23.23 5.38 -13.00
CA LYS A 116 -23.83 6.70 -12.72
C LYS A 116 -23.02 7.89 -13.23
N GLY A 117 -21.73 7.71 -13.52
CA GLY A 117 -20.86 8.78 -14.05
C GLY A 117 -20.88 8.94 -15.57
N SER A 118 -21.65 8.12 -16.30
CA SER A 118 -21.78 8.16 -17.76
C SER A 118 -23.13 8.66 -18.25
N GLN A 119 -23.85 9.42 -17.42
CA GLN A 119 -25.14 10.03 -17.77
C GLN A 119 -25.09 11.54 -17.63
#